data_AF-A0A8S0YAZ0-F1
#
_entry.id   AF-A0A8S0YAZ0-F1
#
_cell.length_a   1.000
_cell.length_b   1.000
_cell.length_c   1.000
_cell.angle_alpha   90.00
_cell.angle_beta   90.00
_cell.angle_gamma   90.00
#
_symmetry.space_group_name_H-M   'P 1'
#
loop_
_entity.id
_entity.type
_entity.pdbx_description
1 polymer ?
#
loop_
_entity_poly.entity_id
_entity_poly.type
_entity_poly.pdbx_seq_one_letter_code
_entity_poly.pdbx_strand_id
1 'polypeptide(L)'
;MVHLRAPVQYLLNMFDNRGMRKVYPSDINREQFEQLRTLLESVRKQTKPRSVDLYEVFCGILYLLKSACQWPMLPSDVPNWRSGHYYFSKWSVQPENALSLLEQALKKSGWRGPA
;
A
#
# COMPACT_ATOMS: atom_id res chain seq x y z
N MET A 1 10.90 -37.71 5.27
CA MET A 1 9.65 -36.93 5.45
C MET A 1 9.88 -35.94 6.58
N VAL A 2 10.29 -34.71 6.27
CA VAL A 2 10.52 -33.65 7.29
C VAL A 2 9.37 -32.65 7.23
N HIS A 3 8.48 -32.69 8.23
CA HIS A 3 7.47 -31.67 8.42
C HIS A 3 8.10 -30.44 9.10
N LEU A 4 8.60 -29.51 8.29
CA LEU A 4 8.93 -28.16 8.76
C LEU A 4 7.63 -27.36 8.91
N ARG A 5 6.93 -27.54 10.03
CA ARG A 5 5.96 -26.55 10.51
C ARG A 5 6.75 -25.40 11.14
N ALA A 6 7.18 -24.46 10.32
CA ALA A 6 7.66 -23.19 10.81
C ALA A 6 6.51 -22.52 11.61
N PRO A 7 6.75 -22.04 12.84
CA PRO A 7 5.72 -21.37 13.63
C PRO A 7 5.23 -20.11 12.89
N VAL A 8 3.92 -19.83 12.98
CA VAL A 8 3.25 -18.69 12.29
C VAL A 8 3.95 -17.34 12.55
N GLN A 9 4.67 -17.24 13.67
CA GLN A 9 5.51 -16.10 14.02
C GLN A 9 6.67 -15.84 13.03
N TYR A 10 7.25 -16.88 12.42
CA TYR A 10 8.32 -16.75 11.42
C TYR A 10 7.81 -16.21 10.08
N LEU A 11 6.59 -16.55 9.69
CA LEU A 11 5.95 -15.95 8.52
C LEU A 11 5.59 -14.49 8.77
N LEU A 12 5.07 -14.16 9.96
CA LEU A 12 4.82 -12.77 10.36
C LEU A 12 6.10 -11.93 10.38
N ASN A 13 7.23 -12.49 10.83
CA ASN A 13 8.53 -11.80 10.81
C ASN A 13 9.14 -11.68 9.40
N MET A 14 8.81 -12.56 8.44
CA MET A 14 9.18 -12.37 7.02
C MET A 14 8.36 -11.28 6.30
N PHE A 15 7.23 -10.85 6.87
CA PHE A 15 6.41 -9.76 6.34
C PHE A 15 6.69 -8.41 7.00
N ASP A 16 7.60 -8.38 7.97
CA ASP A 16 8.02 -7.18 8.68
C ASP A 16 9.49 -6.89 8.35
N ASN A 17 9.72 -6.50 7.09
CA ASN A 17 11.03 -6.10 6.61
C ASN A 17 11.36 -4.67 7.10
N ARG A 18 11.37 -4.48 8.43
CA ARG A 18 11.71 -3.22 9.13
C ARG A 18 13.22 -2.91 9.10
N GLY A 19 13.90 -3.24 8.01
CA GLY A 19 15.25 -2.78 7.71
C GLY A 19 15.17 -1.46 6.96
N MET A 20 15.35 -0.34 7.67
CA MET A 20 15.46 1.05 7.16
C MET A 20 14.78 1.30 5.81
N ARG A 21 13.44 1.45 5.83
CA ARG A 21 12.68 1.86 4.65
C ARG A 21 13.33 3.10 4.03
N LYS A 22 13.62 3.04 2.73
CA LYS A 22 14.17 4.19 2.02
C LYS A 22 13.05 5.20 1.79
N VAL A 23 13.35 6.47 2.03
CA VAL A 23 12.43 7.56 1.68
C VAL A 23 12.57 7.82 0.20
N TYR A 24 11.48 7.65 -0.53
CA TYR A 24 11.43 7.93 -1.96
C TYR A 24 10.88 9.34 -2.23
N PRO A 25 11.29 10.01 -3.31
CA PRO A 25 10.71 11.31 -3.70
C PRO A 25 9.19 11.24 -4.00
N SER A 26 8.65 10.05 -4.21
CA SER A 26 7.22 9.78 -4.38
C SER A 26 6.44 9.73 -3.06
N ASP A 27 7.13 9.66 -1.93
CA ASP A 27 6.50 9.47 -0.63
C ASP A 27 5.84 10.75 -0.12
N ILE A 28 4.73 10.59 0.57
CA ILE A 28 4.02 11.69 1.25
C ILE A 28 4.30 11.67 2.74
N ASN A 29 4.12 12.83 3.40
CA ASN A 29 4.26 12.91 4.85
C ASN A 29 3.19 12.01 5.52
N ARG A 30 3.58 11.36 6.61
CA ARG A 30 2.70 10.49 7.40
C ARG A 30 1.50 11.26 7.97
N GLU A 31 1.67 12.53 8.33
CA GLU A 31 0.58 13.40 8.79
C GLU A 31 -0.44 13.67 7.69
N GLN A 32 0.03 13.93 6.46
CA GLN A 32 -0.84 14.08 5.29
C GLN A 32 -1.58 12.77 5.01
N PHE A 33 -0.88 11.64 5.13
CA PHE A 33 -1.48 10.33 4.96
C PHE A 33 -2.58 10.04 5.98
N GLU A 34 -2.44 10.46 7.24
CA GLU A 34 -3.46 10.20 8.27
C GLU A 34 -4.82 10.82 7.90
N GLN A 35 -4.82 11.96 7.20
CA GLN A 35 -6.04 12.57 6.66
C GLN A 35 -6.68 11.78 5.50
N LEU A 36 -5.89 10.95 4.82
CA LEU A 36 -6.33 10.04 3.75
C LEU A 36 -6.71 8.67 4.30
N ARG A 37 -6.13 8.28 5.43
CA ARG A 37 -6.33 6.98 6.05
C ARG A 37 -7.80 6.65 6.23
N THR A 38 -8.58 7.58 6.79
CA THR A 38 -10.03 7.39 7.01
C THR A 38 -10.78 7.13 5.70
N LEU A 39 -10.40 7.82 4.62
CA LEU A 39 -10.98 7.63 3.29
C LEU A 39 -10.65 6.24 2.75
N LEU A 40 -9.39 5.82 2.84
CA LEU A 40 -8.90 4.53 2.33
C LEU A 40 -9.42 3.34 3.16
N GLU A 41 -9.67 3.54 4.46
CA GLU A 41 -10.21 2.52 5.37
C GLU A 41 -11.69 2.25 5.14
N SER A 42 -12.44 3.22 4.61
CA SER A 42 -13.89 3.10 4.36
C SER A 42 -14.26 1.97 3.38
N VAL A 43 -13.32 1.51 2.54
CA VAL A 43 -13.55 0.48 1.51
C VAL A 43 -13.80 -0.91 2.09
N ARG A 44 -13.27 -1.20 3.28
CA ARG A 44 -13.27 -2.55 3.83
C ARG A 44 -14.09 -2.62 5.10
N LYS A 45 -15.17 -3.42 5.07
CA LYS A 45 -15.81 -3.93 6.29
C LYS A 45 -14.78 -4.76 7.06
N GLN A 46 -14.43 -4.33 8.28
CA GLN A 46 -13.37 -4.95 9.08
C GLN A 46 -13.83 -6.32 9.61
N THR A 47 -13.40 -7.39 8.94
CA THR A 47 -13.66 -8.79 9.38
C THR A 47 -12.43 -9.49 9.96
N LYS A 48 -11.23 -8.93 9.75
CA LYS A 48 -9.97 -9.44 10.31
C LYS A 48 -9.00 -8.27 10.54
N PRO A 49 -8.27 -8.21 11.68
CA PRO A 49 -7.28 -7.18 11.94
C PRO A 49 -6.24 -7.11 10.82
N ARG A 50 -5.84 -5.89 10.48
CA ARG A 50 -4.90 -5.62 9.38
C ARG A 50 -3.48 -5.89 9.86
N SER A 51 -2.74 -6.71 9.12
CA SER A 51 -1.32 -7.02 9.39
C SER A 51 -0.34 -6.14 8.61
N VAL A 52 -0.83 -5.25 7.75
CA VAL A 52 -0.02 -4.43 6.84
C VAL A 52 -0.27 -2.96 7.13
N ASP A 53 0.78 -2.14 7.21
CA ASP A 53 0.62 -0.68 7.32
C ASP A 53 0.09 -0.10 6.01
N LEU A 54 -1.03 0.63 6.08
CA LEU A 54 -1.63 1.27 4.90
C LEU A 54 -0.76 2.39 4.35
N TYR A 55 0.02 3.07 5.21
CA TYR A 55 0.93 4.12 4.78
C TYR A 55 1.97 3.57 3.82
N GLU A 56 2.57 2.44 4.19
CA GLU A 56 3.56 1.73 3.39
C GLU A 56 2.98 1.23 2.06
N VAL A 57 1.75 0.71 2.09
CA VAL A 57 1.03 0.30 0.87
C VAL A 57 0.80 1.49 -0.05
N PHE A 58 0.35 2.62 0.50
CA PHE A 58 0.06 3.80 -0.29
C PHE A 58 1.34 4.38 -0.90
N CYS A 59 2.43 4.47 -0.13
CA CYS A 59 3.73 4.91 -0.65
C CYS A 59 4.26 3.97 -1.75
N GLY A 60 4.11 2.66 -1.59
CA GLY A 60 4.43 1.70 -2.65
C GLY A 60 3.62 1.91 -3.94
N ILE A 61 2.34 2.28 -3.82
CA ILE A 61 1.50 2.64 -4.98
C ILE A 61 1.97 3.97 -5.60
N LEU A 62 2.30 4.98 -4.81
CA LEU A 62 2.83 6.25 -5.33
C LEU A 62 4.13 6.05 -6.10
N TYR A 63 5.03 5.21 -5.58
CA TYR A 63 6.26 4.83 -6.24
C TYR A 63 5.98 4.15 -7.59
N LEU A 64 5.05 3.19 -7.62
CA LEU A 64 4.62 2.51 -8.85
C LEU A 64 4.08 3.51 -9.88
N LEU A 65 3.21 4.44 -9.45
CA LEU A 65 2.61 5.44 -10.34
C LEU A 65 3.64 6.46 -10.85
N LYS A 66 4.67 6.78 -10.05
CA LYS A 66 5.73 7.72 -10.45
C LYS A 66 6.75 7.08 -11.40
N SER A 67 7.16 5.84 -11.12
CA SER A 67 8.18 5.11 -11.89
C SER A 67 7.61 4.35 -13.08
N ALA A 68 6.28 4.14 -13.12
CA ALA A 68 5.59 3.27 -14.07
C ALA A 68 6.17 1.84 -14.14
N CYS A 69 6.81 1.37 -13.06
CA CYS A 69 7.40 0.03 -13.02
C CYS A 69 6.32 -1.05 -12.86
N GLN A 70 6.67 -2.30 -13.15
CA GLN A 70 5.79 -3.45 -12.90
C GLN A 70 5.79 -3.80 -11.40
N TRP A 71 4.69 -4.37 -10.91
CA TRP A 71 4.54 -4.78 -9.50
C TRP A 71 5.68 -5.66 -8.94
N PRO A 72 6.23 -6.65 -9.69
CA PRO A 72 7.32 -7.47 -9.17
C PRO A 72 8.66 -6.73 -9.07
N MET A 73 8.79 -5.57 -9.74
CA MET A 73 9.98 -4.72 -9.71
C MET A 73 9.94 -3.70 -8.56
N LEU A 74 8.93 -3.77 -7.68
CA LEU A 74 8.87 -2.93 -6.51
C LEU A 74 10.05 -3.21 -5.56
N PRO A 75 10.58 -2.17 -4.90
CA PRO A 75 11.60 -2.33 -3.87
C PRO A 75 11.19 -3.32 -2.77
N SER A 76 12.15 -4.01 -2.16
CA SER A 76 11.88 -5.03 -1.13
C SER A 76 11.48 -4.45 0.24
N ASP A 77 11.66 -3.14 0.42
CA ASP A 77 11.32 -2.38 1.61
C ASP A 77 9.86 -1.88 1.63
N VAL A 78 9.16 -1.92 0.49
CA VAL A 78 7.71 -1.75 0.45
C VAL A 78 6.98 -3.07 0.74
N PRO A 79 5.75 -3.05 1.27
CA PRO A 79 4.99 -4.24 1.58
C PRO A 79 4.83 -5.09 0.32
N ASN A 80 4.76 -6.41 0.52
CA ASN A 80 4.67 -7.40 -0.55
C ASN A 80 3.75 -6.92 -1.67
N TRP A 81 4.26 -6.92 -2.91
CA TRP A 81 3.56 -6.42 -4.10
C TRP A 81 2.14 -6.99 -4.25
N ARG A 82 1.88 -8.21 -3.76
CA ARG A 82 0.54 -8.81 -3.77
C ARG A 82 -0.44 -8.05 -2.88
N SER A 83 0.01 -7.61 -1.71
CA SER A 83 -0.76 -6.75 -0.81
C SER A 83 -0.96 -5.38 -1.44
N GLY A 84 0.09 -4.79 -2.03
CA GLY A 84 -0.02 -3.53 -2.78
C GLY A 84 -1.06 -3.60 -3.90
N HIS A 85 -0.97 -4.61 -4.76
CA HIS A 85 -1.90 -4.84 -5.86
C HIS A 85 -3.34 -5.07 -5.37
N TYR A 86 -3.53 -5.82 -4.29
CA TYR A 86 -4.85 -6.02 -3.69
C TYR A 86 -5.50 -4.68 -3.28
N TYR A 87 -4.75 -3.83 -2.58
CA TYR A 87 -5.26 -2.51 -2.16
C TYR A 87 -5.48 -1.59 -3.34
N PHE A 88 -4.56 -1.56 -4.31
CA PHE A 88 -4.74 -0.80 -5.55
C PHE A 88 -6.03 -1.20 -6.26
N SER A 89 -6.26 -2.50 -6.49
CA SER A 89 -7.48 -2.98 -7.12
C SER A 89 -8.74 -2.57 -6.36
N LYS A 90 -8.71 -2.56 -5.03
CA LYS A 90 -9.85 -2.13 -4.19
C LYS A 90 -10.07 -0.62 -4.21
N TRP A 91 -9.02 0.18 -4.23
CA TRP A 91 -9.12 1.64 -4.23
C TRP A 91 -9.41 2.23 -5.61
N SER A 92 -9.02 1.53 -6.68
CA SER A 92 -9.28 1.91 -8.07
C SER A 92 -10.68 1.54 -8.57
N VAL A 93 -11.51 0.89 -7.75
CA VAL A 93 -12.91 0.65 -8.13
C VAL A 93 -13.63 1.99 -8.22
N GLN A 94 -14.10 2.33 -9.42
CA GLN A 94 -14.90 3.53 -9.67
C GLN A 94 -16.39 3.22 -9.45
N PRO A 95 -17.10 3.99 -8.60
CA PRO A 95 -18.56 3.99 -8.59
C PRO A 95 -19.10 4.69 -9.84
N GLU A 96 -20.35 4.40 -10.23
CA GLU A 96 -20.99 5.08 -11.36
C GLU A 96 -21.00 6.61 -11.13
N ASN A 97 -20.42 7.35 -12.08
CA ASN A 97 -20.29 8.82 -12.09
C ASN A 97 -19.47 9.44 -10.95
N ALA A 98 -18.59 8.69 -10.26
CA ALA A 98 -17.73 9.23 -9.22
C ALA A 98 -16.26 8.84 -9.39
N LEU A 99 -15.35 9.69 -8.89
CA LEU A 99 -13.93 9.36 -8.81
C LEU A 99 -13.73 8.16 -7.88
N SER A 100 -12.81 7.27 -8.26
CA SER A 100 -12.36 6.19 -7.39
C SER A 100 -11.75 6.74 -6.11
N LEU A 101 -11.70 5.92 -5.07
CA LEU A 101 -11.12 6.33 -3.80
C LEU A 101 -9.61 6.60 -3.92
N LEU A 102 -8.94 5.89 -4.82
CA LEU A 102 -7.56 6.18 -5.16
C LEU A 102 -7.42 7.58 -5.77
N GLU A 103 -8.24 7.94 -6.75
CA GLU A 103 -8.21 9.27 -7.38
C GLU A 103 -8.52 10.39 -6.38
N GLN A 104 -9.50 10.17 -5.49
CA GLN A 104 -9.81 11.11 -4.41
C GLN A 104 -8.61 11.28 -3.46
N ALA A 105 -7.95 10.18 -3.10
CA ALA A 105 -6.77 10.21 -2.25
C ALA A 105 -5.58 10.91 -2.91
N LEU A 106 -5.34 10.67 -4.20
CA LEU A 106 -4.28 11.34 -4.99
C LEU A 106 -4.53 12.84 -5.11
N LYS A 107 -5.79 13.24 -5.35
CA LYS A 107 -6.17 14.65 -5.42
C LYS A 107 -5.96 15.35 -4.08
N LYS A 108 -6.33 14.70 -2.97
CA LYS A 108 -6.19 15.24 -1.61
C LYS A 108 -4.75 15.24 -1.11
N SER A 109 -3.91 14.30 -1.56
CA SER A 109 -2.48 14.28 -1.24
C SER A 109 -1.67 15.32 -2.01
N GLY A 110 -2.27 15.98 -3.01
CA GLY A 110 -1.55 16.91 -3.89
C GLY A 110 -0.60 16.21 -4.85
N TRP A 111 -0.76 14.90 -5.07
CA TRP A 111 0.09 14.14 -5.98
C TRP A 111 -0.04 14.68 -7.41
N ARG A 112 1.09 15.14 -7.95
CA ARG A 112 1.26 15.51 -9.36
C ARG A 112 1.85 14.28 -10.04
N GLY A 113 1.29 13.88 -11.18
CA GLY A 113 1.62 12.62 -11.86
C GLY A 113 3.10 12.36 -12.19
N PRO A 114 3.40 11.33 -13.00
CA PRO A 114 4.72 11.22 -13.60
C PRO A 114 5.08 12.56 -14.27
N ALA A 115 6.29 13.04 -13.99
CA ALA A 115 6.77 14.34 -14.46
C ALA A 115 7.15 14.24 -15.94
#